data_AF-A0AAW0MBW2-F1
#
_entry.id   AF-A0AAW0MBW2-F1
#
_cell.length_a   1.000
_cell.length_b   1.000
_cell.length_c   1.000
_cell.angle_alpha   90.00
_cell.angle_beta   90.00
_cell.angle_gamma   90.00
#
_symmetry.space_group_name_H-M   'P 1'
#
loop_
_entity.id
_entity.type
_entity.pdbx_description
1 polymer ?
#
loop_
_entity_poly.entity_id
_entity_poly.type
_entity_poly.pdbx_seq_one_letter_code
_entity_poly.pdbx_strand_id
1 'polypeptide(L)'
;MEDETIDAEVLNSMAVTNDDFSAALAASTASALRETFVEVPNVCWEDIGGLESVKTELQETVQYPVEHPENFEKFGMSPSRGVLFYGPPGCGKTLLARAIANECQANFISIKGSGIGDAGGAADRVLNQLLTEMDGLSSKKTIFVIGATNRPDIIDPALLRPSRLDQLIYIPLPDEASQLQIFKSCLRKSPVSKDVHLTALAKLTGGFSGFANMPVGLQICH
;
A
#
# COMPACT_ATOMS: atom_id res chain seq x y z
N MET A 1 1.62 6.34 -53.03
CA MET A 1 2.48 6.72 -51.89
C MET A 1 2.94 8.12 -52.23
N GLU A 2 2.16 9.11 -51.82
CA GLU A 2 2.54 10.51 -51.96
C GLU A 2 3.22 10.90 -50.64
N ASP A 3 4.51 11.20 -50.71
CA ASP A 3 5.26 11.76 -49.59
C ASP A 3 4.74 13.18 -49.35
N GLU A 4 4.03 13.39 -48.25
CA GLU A 4 3.74 14.73 -47.72
C GLU A 4 5.07 15.35 -47.25
N THR A 5 5.73 16.04 -48.16
CA THR A 5 6.92 16.83 -47.85
C THR A 5 6.48 18.08 -47.10
N ILE A 6 6.77 18.11 -45.79
CA ILE A 6 6.50 19.27 -44.94
C ILE A 6 7.44 20.41 -45.35
N ASP A 7 6.87 21.58 -45.59
CA ASP A 7 7.58 22.76 -46.07
C ASP A 7 8.67 23.22 -45.08
N ALA A 8 9.88 23.49 -45.58
CA ALA A 8 11.06 23.78 -44.75
C ALA A 8 10.93 25.10 -43.97
N GLU A 9 10.10 26.04 -44.44
CA GLU A 9 9.76 27.26 -43.69
C GLU A 9 8.92 26.96 -42.44
N VAL A 10 7.99 26.00 -42.52
CA VAL A 10 7.15 25.60 -41.37
C VAL A 10 8.02 24.97 -40.30
N LEU A 11 8.94 24.06 -40.69
CA LEU A 11 9.91 23.43 -39.79
C LEU A 11 10.82 24.43 -39.07
N ASN A 12 11.25 25.50 -39.74
CA ASN A 12 12.08 26.55 -39.13
C ASN A 12 11.32 27.47 -38.17
N SER A 13 9.99 27.52 -38.26
CA SER A 13 9.13 28.31 -37.36
C SER A 13 8.65 27.53 -36.12
N MET A 14 8.84 26.20 -36.11
CA MET A 14 8.52 25.34 -34.97
C MET A 14 9.59 25.50 -33.89
N ALA A 15 9.42 26.52 -33.05
CA ALA A 15 10.22 26.68 -31.84
C ALA A 15 9.53 25.97 -30.67
N VAL A 16 10.26 25.07 -30.00
CA VAL A 16 9.77 24.47 -28.74
C VAL A 16 9.67 25.58 -27.70
N THR A 17 8.46 25.82 -27.23
CA THR A 17 8.13 26.83 -26.23
C THR A 17 8.10 26.24 -24.82
N ASN A 18 8.13 27.10 -23.80
CA ASN A 18 7.92 26.65 -22.42
C ASN A 18 6.54 26.00 -22.23
N ASP A 19 5.55 26.39 -23.04
CA ASP A 19 4.23 25.77 -23.01
C ASP A 19 4.30 24.34 -23.53
N ASP A 20 5.12 24.05 -24.55
CA ASP A 20 5.38 22.68 -25.01
C ASP A 20 6.05 21.83 -23.94
N PHE A 21 7.01 22.39 -23.17
CA PHE A 21 7.60 21.70 -22.02
C PHE A 21 6.57 21.46 -20.91
N SER A 22 5.69 22.42 -20.64
CA SER A 22 4.65 22.29 -19.61
C SER A 22 3.58 21.27 -20.01
N ALA A 23 3.21 21.22 -21.29
CA ALA A 23 2.30 20.24 -21.87
C ALA A 23 2.95 18.84 -21.89
N ALA A 24 4.23 18.75 -22.24
CA ALA A 24 4.99 17.51 -22.17
C ALA A 24 5.16 17.01 -20.74
N LEU A 25 5.40 17.88 -19.75
CA LEU A 25 5.47 17.53 -18.33
C LEU A 25 4.12 17.10 -17.77
N ALA A 26 3.02 17.71 -18.21
CA ALA A 26 1.67 17.27 -17.87
C ALA A 26 1.35 15.89 -18.50
N ALA A 27 1.81 15.66 -19.74
CA ALA A 27 1.67 14.38 -20.44
C ALA A 27 2.66 13.30 -19.96
N SER A 28 3.78 13.69 -19.34
CA SER A 28 4.83 12.79 -18.83
C SER A 28 4.52 12.23 -17.44
N THR A 29 3.30 12.41 -16.94
CA THR A 29 2.81 11.63 -15.79
C THR A 29 3.00 10.16 -16.15
N ALA A 30 3.87 9.46 -15.41
CA ALA A 30 4.48 8.19 -15.81
C ALA A 30 3.46 7.26 -16.50
N SER A 31 3.71 6.95 -17.77
CA SER A 31 2.88 6.02 -18.55
C SER A 31 2.78 4.64 -17.90
N ALA A 32 3.73 4.28 -17.02
CA ALA A 32 3.69 3.09 -16.17
C ALA A 32 2.53 3.11 -15.14
N LEU A 33 2.10 4.28 -14.67
CA LEU A 33 0.98 4.43 -13.74
C LEU A 33 -0.39 4.39 -14.43
N ARG A 34 -0.44 4.50 -15.78
CA ARG A 34 -1.70 4.48 -16.54
C ARG A 34 -2.40 3.12 -16.52
N GLU A 35 -1.66 2.03 -16.27
CA GLU A 35 -2.23 0.69 -16.11
C GLU A 35 -2.59 0.34 -14.65
N THR A 36 -2.14 1.14 -13.68
CA THR A 36 -2.50 0.95 -12.27
C THR A 36 -3.67 1.85 -11.90
N PHE A 37 -4.85 1.26 -11.71
CA PHE A 37 -6.01 1.97 -11.20
C PHE A 37 -5.68 2.54 -9.82
N VAL A 38 -5.72 3.87 -9.71
CA VAL A 38 -5.63 4.57 -8.43
C VAL A 38 -6.94 4.34 -7.68
N GLU A 39 -6.90 3.61 -6.57
CA GLU A 39 -8.05 3.40 -5.70
C GLU A 39 -8.03 4.42 -4.55
N VAL A 40 -9.20 4.98 -4.22
CA VAL A 40 -9.40 5.63 -2.92
C VAL A 40 -9.84 4.54 -1.96
N PRO A 41 -9.01 4.17 -0.96
CA PRO A 41 -9.38 3.14 0.00
C PRO A 41 -10.55 3.62 0.87
N ASN A 42 -11.36 2.68 1.34
CA ASN A 42 -12.54 2.95 2.17
C ASN A 42 -12.54 2.14 3.48
N VAL A 43 -11.37 1.61 3.85
CA VAL A 43 -11.15 0.82 5.06
C VAL A 43 -10.62 1.75 6.14
N CYS A 44 -11.17 1.72 7.35
CA CYS A 44 -10.70 2.52 8.48
C CYS A 44 -10.02 1.63 9.54
N TRP A 45 -9.35 2.24 10.52
CA TRP A 45 -8.77 1.49 11.66
C TRP A 45 -9.77 0.63 12.41
N GLU A 46 -11.03 1.05 12.42
CA GLU A 46 -12.13 0.36 13.08
C GLU A 46 -12.52 -0.95 12.40
N ASP A 47 -12.26 -1.08 11.10
CA ASP A 47 -12.51 -2.30 10.33
C ASP A 47 -11.45 -3.38 10.62
N ILE A 48 -10.36 -3.02 11.30
CA ILE A 48 -9.26 -3.91 11.65
C ILE A 48 -9.31 -4.24 13.14
N GLY A 49 -9.63 -5.48 13.46
CA GLY A 49 -9.61 -5.97 14.85
C GLY A 49 -8.19 -6.25 15.34
N GLY A 50 -7.86 -5.78 16.55
CA GLY A 50 -6.58 -6.02 17.20
C GLY A 50 -5.42 -5.25 16.57
N LEU A 51 -4.20 -5.78 16.71
CA LEU A 51 -2.95 -5.22 16.16
C LEU A 51 -2.64 -3.79 16.65
N GLU A 52 -3.02 -3.44 17.87
CA GLU A 52 -2.87 -2.06 18.38
C GLU A 52 -1.42 -1.55 18.34
N SER A 53 -0.43 -2.40 18.66
CA SER A 53 0.98 -2.02 18.55
C SER A 53 1.39 -1.68 17.11
N VAL A 54 0.91 -2.45 16.14
CA VAL A 54 1.18 -2.23 14.71
C VAL A 54 0.49 -0.97 14.22
N LYS A 55 -0.76 -0.72 14.67
CA LYS A 55 -1.49 0.51 14.32
C LYS A 55 -0.75 1.74 14.82
N THR A 56 -0.32 1.75 16.09
CA THR A 56 0.47 2.84 16.66
C THR A 56 1.77 3.03 15.89
N GLU A 57 2.51 1.96 15.60
CA GLU A 57 3.76 2.02 14.85
C GLU A 57 3.56 2.61 13.45
N LEU A 58 2.46 2.26 12.77
CA LEU A 58 2.10 2.84 11.47
C LEU A 58 1.66 4.30 11.56
N GLN A 59 0.94 4.68 12.60
CA GLN A 59 0.57 6.08 12.84
C GLN A 59 1.84 6.93 13.03
N GLU A 60 2.80 6.46 13.81
CA GLU A 60 4.05 7.18 14.06
C GLU A 60 4.98 7.21 12.83
N THR A 61 5.02 6.12 12.07
CA THR A 61 5.97 5.93 10.96
C THR A 61 5.46 6.49 9.63
N VAL A 62 4.13 6.54 9.45
CA VAL A 62 3.50 6.92 8.17
C VAL A 62 2.63 8.15 8.33
N GLN A 63 1.65 8.12 9.22
CA GLN A 63 0.67 9.20 9.35
C GLN A 63 1.31 10.48 9.91
N TYR A 64 2.09 10.38 10.98
CA TYR A 64 2.71 11.52 11.64
C TYR A 64 3.67 12.31 10.73
N PRO A 65 4.55 11.69 9.92
CA PRO A 65 5.32 12.41 8.90
C PRO A 65 4.50 13.13 7.84
N VAL A 66 3.33 12.58 7.47
CA VAL A 66 2.43 13.16 6.47
C VAL A 66 1.67 14.36 7.06
N GLU A 67 1.22 14.24 8.31
CA GLU A 67 0.46 15.28 9.01
C GLU A 67 1.34 16.42 9.53
N HIS A 68 2.59 16.12 9.91
CA HIS A 68 3.51 17.06 10.57
C HIS A 68 4.90 17.15 9.90
N PRO A 69 4.99 17.45 8.59
CA PRO A 69 6.26 17.52 7.88
C PRO A 69 7.23 18.56 8.46
N GLU A 70 6.72 19.66 9.03
CA GLU A 70 7.52 20.73 9.64
C GLU A 70 8.35 20.26 10.83
N ASN A 71 7.90 19.22 11.54
CA ASN A 71 8.65 18.67 12.66
C ASN A 71 9.90 17.94 12.16
N PHE A 72 9.79 17.18 11.07
CA PHE A 72 10.91 16.47 10.47
C PHE A 72 11.97 17.42 9.89
N GLU A 73 11.53 18.49 9.23
CA GLU A 73 12.43 19.52 8.71
C GLU A 73 13.22 20.23 9.83
N LYS A 74 12.54 20.61 10.92
CA LYS A 74 13.17 21.31 12.06
C LYS A 74 14.25 20.48 12.75
N PHE A 75 14.06 19.18 12.83
CA PHE A 75 15.00 18.27 13.48
C PHE A 75 16.04 17.69 12.51
N GLY A 76 16.01 18.06 11.23
CA GLY A 76 16.90 17.50 10.20
C GLY A 76 16.73 15.99 10.04
N MET A 77 15.53 15.47 10.35
CA MET A 77 15.21 14.05 10.27
C MET A 77 14.56 13.76 8.91
N SER A 78 14.98 12.68 8.28
CA SER A 78 14.32 12.16 7.08
C SER A 78 13.28 11.11 7.50
N PRO A 79 12.00 11.27 7.15
CA PRO A 79 11.02 10.23 7.43
C PRO A 79 11.33 8.97 6.61
N SER A 80 10.98 7.80 7.13
CA SER A 80 11.05 6.54 6.38
C SER A 80 10.22 6.65 5.12
N ARG A 81 10.71 6.09 4.01
CA ARG A 81 9.99 6.15 2.72
C ARG A 81 9.23 4.88 2.41
N GLY A 82 9.40 3.83 3.20
CA GLY A 82 8.59 2.64 3.03
C GLY A 82 8.66 1.64 4.16
N VAL A 83 7.56 0.91 4.27
CA VAL A 83 7.34 -0.15 5.26
C VAL A 83 7.09 -1.46 4.54
N LEU A 84 7.70 -2.54 5.01
CA LEU A 84 7.41 -3.90 4.57
C LEU A 84 6.67 -4.66 5.67
N PHE A 85 5.41 -4.98 5.41
CA PHE A 85 4.66 -5.95 6.22
C PHE A 85 5.10 -7.37 5.89
N TYR A 86 5.41 -8.15 6.92
CA TYR A 86 5.67 -9.57 6.76
C TYR A 86 5.00 -10.39 7.87
N GLY A 87 4.68 -11.64 7.56
CA GLY A 87 4.06 -12.55 8.53
C GLY A 87 3.11 -13.55 7.87
N PRO A 88 2.43 -14.40 8.64
CA PRO A 88 1.61 -15.49 8.11
C PRO A 88 0.47 -15.00 7.19
N PRO A 89 0.03 -15.81 6.23
CA PRO A 89 -1.09 -15.45 5.35
C PRO A 89 -2.39 -15.32 6.13
N GLY A 90 -3.27 -14.41 5.69
CA GLY A 90 -4.60 -14.21 6.31
C GLY A 90 -4.61 -13.38 7.60
N CYS A 91 -3.52 -12.66 7.92
CA CYS A 91 -3.44 -11.79 9.11
C CYS A 91 -3.76 -10.31 8.82
N GLY A 92 -4.38 -10.00 7.68
CA GLY A 92 -4.87 -8.63 7.40
C GLY A 92 -3.83 -7.63 6.87
N LYS A 93 -2.65 -8.04 6.42
CA LYS A 93 -1.60 -7.14 5.86
C LYS A 93 -2.14 -6.15 4.79
N THR A 94 -2.95 -6.65 3.84
CA THR A 94 -3.53 -5.80 2.79
C THR A 94 -4.62 -4.88 3.33
N LEU A 95 -5.38 -5.31 4.34
CA LEU A 95 -6.38 -4.45 4.99
C LEU A 95 -5.70 -3.33 5.77
N LEU A 96 -4.61 -3.62 6.49
CA LEU A 96 -3.77 -2.61 7.15
C LEU A 96 -3.24 -1.58 6.16
N ALA A 97 -2.69 -2.02 5.02
CA ALA A 97 -2.19 -1.12 3.98
C ALA A 97 -3.30 -0.20 3.43
N ARG A 98 -4.52 -0.73 3.25
CA ARG A 98 -5.68 0.07 2.82
C ARG A 98 -6.13 1.05 3.91
N ALA A 99 -6.12 0.64 5.17
CA ALA A 99 -6.52 1.49 6.29
C ALA A 99 -5.58 2.68 6.46
N ILE A 100 -4.26 2.46 6.54
CA ILE A 100 -3.31 3.58 6.66
C ILE A 100 -3.37 4.52 5.46
N ALA A 101 -3.57 4.00 4.25
CA ALA A 101 -3.73 4.84 3.07
C ALA A 101 -5.00 5.71 3.14
N ASN A 102 -6.11 5.17 3.67
CA ASN A 102 -7.34 5.94 3.87
C ASN A 102 -7.17 7.04 4.92
N GLU A 103 -6.50 6.72 6.04
CA GLU A 103 -6.27 7.63 7.16
C GLU A 103 -5.35 8.79 6.75
N CYS A 104 -4.34 8.51 5.92
CA CYS A 104 -3.48 9.54 5.32
C CYS A 104 -4.11 10.27 4.12
N GLN A 105 -5.37 9.97 3.75
CA GLN A 105 -6.03 10.46 2.54
C GLN A 105 -5.18 10.28 1.26
N ALA A 106 -4.43 9.18 1.20
CA ALA A 106 -3.49 8.87 0.16
C ALA A 106 -4.13 8.05 -0.97
N ASN A 107 -3.66 8.31 -2.19
CA ASN A 107 -3.94 7.45 -3.34
C ASN A 107 -3.35 6.05 -3.10
N PHE A 108 -4.17 5.00 -3.22
CA PHE A 108 -3.73 3.63 -3.02
C PHE A 108 -3.48 2.95 -4.37
N ILE A 109 -2.26 2.44 -4.55
CA ILE A 109 -1.85 1.71 -5.75
C ILE A 109 -1.43 0.31 -5.32
N SER A 110 -2.21 -0.70 -5.72
CA SER A 110 -1.94 -2.10 -5.40
C SER A 110 -1.26 -2.81 -6.56
N ILE A 111 -0.01 -3.21 -6.38
CA ILE A 111 0.74 -4.02 -7.34
C ILE A 111 0.91 -5.41 -6.74
N LYS A 112 0.38 -6.44 -7.41
CA LYS A 112 0.62 -7.83 -7.03
C LYS A 112 1.81 -8.34 -7.83
N GLY A 113 2.86 -8.79 -7.14
CA GLY A 113 3.92 -9.54 -7.80
C GLY A 113 3.33 -10.84 -8.35
N SER A 114 3.33 -11.01 -9.68
CA SER A 114 3.10 -12.33 -10.29
C SER A 114 4.23 -13.25 -9.81
N GLY A 115 3.91 -14.50 -9.47
CA GLY A 115 4.92 -15.44 -8.98
C GLY A 115 6.12 -15.55 -9.93
N ILE A 116 7.29 -15.81 -9.36
CA ILE A 116 8.53 -16.15 -10.07
C ILE A 116 8.21 -17.31 -11.03
N GLY A 117 7.85 -17.01 -12.28
CA GLY A 117 7.43 -18.04 -13.24
C GLY A 117 6.48 -17.59 -14.34
N ASP A 118 5.67 -16.54 -14.15
CA ASP A 118 4.83 -16.05 -15.25
C ASP A 118 5.59 -15.02 -16.11
N ALA A 119 5.57 -15.24 -17.42
CA ALA A 119 6.35 -14.56 -18.45
C ALA A 119 5.95 -13.08 -18.69
N GLY A 120 5.92 -12.29 -17.63
CA GLY A 120 5.52 -10.89 -17.66
C GLY A 120 6.34 -10.06 -16.69
N GLY A 121 7.62 -9.81 -17.02
CA GLY A 121 8.49 -8.85 -16.31
C GLY A 121 7.98 -7.40 -16.34
N ALA A 122 6.71 -7.15 -16.62
CA ALA A 122 6.05 -5.86 -16.48
C ALA A 122 5.93 -5.48 -15.00
N ALA A 123 5.51 -6.39 -14.11
CA ALA A 123 5.40 -6.10 -12.68
C ALA A 123 6.77 -5.77 -12.06
N ASP A 124 7.80 -6.55 -12.39
CA ASP A 124 9.18 -6.30 -11.93
C ASP A 124 9.76 -5.01 -12.53
N ARG A 125 9.46 -4.68 -13.79
CA ARG A 125 9.86 -3.41 -14.41
C ARG A 125 9.19 -2.22 -13.73
N VAL A 126 7.89 -2.31 -13.46
CA VAL A 126 7.13 -1.26 -12.76
C VAL A 126 7.66 -1.09 -11.34
N LEU A 127 7.94 -2.19 -10.63
CA LEU A 127 8.54 -2.14 -9.30
C LEU A 127 9.92 -1.46 -9.32
N ASN A 128 10.81 -1.88 -10.21
CA ASN A 128 12.14 -1.29 -10.35
C ASN A 128 12.10 0.18 -10.76
N GLN A 129 11.12 0.56 -11.60
CA GLN A 129 10.91 1.95 -11.98
C GLN A 129 10.43 2.79 -10.79
N LEU A 130 9.45 2.30 -10.01
CA LEU A 130 9.00 2.98 -8.80
C LEU A 130 10.15 3.15 -7.79
N LEU A 131 11.00 2.15 -7.61
CA LEU A 131 12.17 2.24 -6.72
C LEU A 131 13.19 3.27 -7.20
N THR A 132 13.43 3.35 -8.51
CA THR A 132 14.34 4.35 -9.09
C THR A 132 13.77 5.76 -8.92
N GLU A 133 12.46 5.92 -9.07
CA GLU A 133 11.76 7.19 -8.79
C GLU A 133 11.81 7.53 -7.29
N MET A 134 11.62 6.57 -6.38
CA MET A 134 11.77 6.79 -4.93
C MET A 134 13.15 7.34 -4.54
N ASP A 135 14.21 6.84 -5.19
CA ASP A 135 15.59 7.31 -4.97
C ASP A 135 15.81 8.72 -5.57
N GLY A 136 15.08 9.08 -6.63
CA GLY A 136 15.22 10.34 -7.39
C GLY A 136 14.29 11.49 -6.99
N LEU A 137 13.30 11.25 -6.12
CA LEU A 137 12.32 12.28 -5.72
C LEU A 137 12.94 13.30 -4.76
N SER A 138 12.92 14.56 -5.17
CA SER A 138 13.21 15.74 -4.34
C SER A 138 11.94 16.25 -3.62
N SER A 139 12.16 17.00 -2.54
CA SER A 139 11.29 17.34 -1.39
C SER A 139 9.84 17.81 -1.59
N LYS A 140 9.27 17.88 -2.80
CA LYS A 140 7.94 18.47 -3.02
C LYS A 140 6.76 17.49 -3.01
N LYS A 141 6.97 16.19 -3.21
CA LYS A 141 5.91 15.16 -3.08
C LYS A 141 6.50 13.90 -2.48
N THR A 142 6.18 13.62 -1.22
CA THR A 142 6.63 12.42 -0.51
C THR A 142 5.81 11.23 -0.98
N ILE A 143 6.44 10.31 -1.71
CA ILE A 143 5.85 8.99 -1.99
C ILE A 143 6.23 8.08 -0.83
N PHE A 144 5.24 7.44 -0.23
CA PHE A 144 5.41 6.41 0.79
C PHE A 144 5.02 5.05 0.20
N VAL A 145 5.87 4.05 0.35
CA VAL A 145 5.65 2.72 -0.24
C VAL A 145 5.43 1.67 0.84
N ILE A 146 4.32 0.93 0.73
CA ILE A 146 4.02 -0.21 1.61
C ILE A 146 4.15 -1.50 0.81
N GLY A 147 5.12 -2.32 1.17
CA GLY A 147 5.24 -3.70 0.72
C GLY A 147 4.51 -4.65 1.67
N ALA A 148 3.98 -5.76 1.14
CA ALA A 148 3.44 -6.83 1.98
C ALA A 148 3.83 -8.20 1.42
N THR A 149 4.42 -9.06 2.25
CA THR A 149 4.82 -10.42 1.87
C THR A 149 4.38 -11.46 2.90
N ASN A 150 4.15 -12.69 2.45
CA ASN A 150 4.08 -13.86 3.34
C ASN A 150 5.41 -14.62 3.42
N ARG A 151 6.37 -14.26 2.56
CA ARG A 151 7.66 -14.92 2.37
C ARG A 151 8.78 -13.88 2.39
N PRO A 152 9.23 -13.43 3.57
CA PRO A 152 10.35 -12.47 3.68
C PRO A 152 11.68 -13.09 3.24
N ASP A 153 11.80 -14.42 3.26
CA ASP A 153 12.97 -15.20 2.85
C ASP A 153 13.35 -15.03 1.37
N ILE A 154 12.39 -14.67 0.51
CA ILE A 154 12.59 -14.52 -0.94
C ILE A 154 12.66 -13.06 -1.41
N ILE A 155 12.69 -12.10 -0.48
CA ILE A 155 12.77 -10.68 -0.83
C ILE A 155 14.21 -10.33 -1.21
N ASP A 156 14.36 -9.60 -2.32
CA ASP A 156 15.65 -9.03 -2.72
C ASP A 156 16.15 -8.06 -1.62
N PRO A 157 17.33 -8.30 -1.01
CA PRO A 157 17.90 -7.39 0.00
C PRO A 157 18.11 -5.96 -0.51
N ALA A 158 18.17 -5.73 -1.83
CA ALA A 158 18.22 -4.39 -2.41
C ALA A 158 16.95 -3.57 -2.10
N LEU A 159 15.81 -4.22 -1.87
CA LEU A 159 14.56 -3.56 -1.47
C LEU A 159 14.57 -3.10 -0.02
N LEU A 160 15.34 -3.78 0.83
CA LEU A 160 15.42 -3.53 2.28
C LEU A 160 16.48 -2.49 2.67
N ARG A 161 17.11 -1.84 1.68
CA ARG A 161 18.13 -0.82 1.94
C ARG A 161 17.49 0.48 2.48
N PRO A 162 18.24 1.28 3.26
CA PRO A 162 17.78 2.59 3.73
C PRO A 162 17.17 3.43 2.60
N SER A 163 16.11 4.17 2.90
CA SER A 163 15.31 4.98 1.96
C SER A 163 14.40 4.20 1.00
N ARG A 164 14.32 2.87 1.11
CA ARG A 164 13.39 2.01 0.37
C ARG A 164 12.36 1.39 1.31
N LEU A 165 12.39 0.07 1.51
CA LEU A 165 11.56 -0.65 2.49
C LEU A 165 12.40 -0.92 3.75
N ASP A 166 12.83 0.15 4.40
CA ASP A 166 13.77 0.09 5.52
C ASP A 166 13.11 -0.13 6.89
N GLN A 167 11.79 -0.01 6.96
CA GLN A 167 11.00 -0.38 8.12
C GLN A 167 10.33 -1.74 7.91
N LEU A 168 10.65 -2.73 8.74
CA LEU A 168 10.06 -4.06 8.67
C LEU A 168 9.10 -4.23 9.84
N ILE A 169 7.81 -4.38 9.54
CA ILE A 169 6.77 -4.55 10.56
C ILE A 169 6.21 -5.98 10.47
N TYR A 170 6.37 -6.73 11.56
CA TYR A 170 5.85 -8.08 11.66
C TYR A 170 4.36 -8.06 12.02
N ILE A 171 3.55 -8.76 11.24
CA ILE A 171 2.13 -8.96 11.51
C ILE A 171 1.94 -10.38 12.08
N PRO A 172 1.75 -10.51 13.41
CA PRO A 172 1.61 -11.80 14.06
C PRO A 172 0.26 -12.46 13.75
N LEU A 173 0.16 -13.75 14.07
CA LEU A 173 -1.15 -14.40 14.19
C LEU A 173 -1.93 -13.73 15.34
N PRO A 174 -3.25 -13.55 15.18
CA PRO A 174 -4.09 -12.99 16.22
C PRO A 174 -4.10 -13.90 17.47
N ASP A 175 -3.96 -13.27 18.63
CA ASP A 175 -4.22 -13.89 19.92
C ASP A 175 -5.73 -13.88 20.24
N GLU A 176 -6.16 -14.51 21.33
CA GLU A 176 -7.59 -14.59 21.70
C GLU A 176 -8.24 -13.21 21.79
N ALA A 177 -7.53 -12.22 22.36
CA ALA A 177 -8.02 -10.85 22.48
C ALA A 177 -8.20 -10.19 21.11
N SER A 178 -7.23 -10.33 20.21
CA SER A 178 -7.32 -9.85 18.83
C SER A 178 -8.42 -10.58 18.06
N GLN A 179 -8.57 -11.89 18.25
CA GLN A 179 -9.63 -12.70 17.63
C GLN A 179 -11.01 -12.15 17.97
N LEU A 180 -11.25 -11.82 19.25
CA LEU A 180 -12.51 -11.22 19.70
C LEU A 180 -12.76 -9.87 19.02
N GLN A 181 -11.73 -9.04 18.88
CA GLN A 181 -11.84 -7.75 18.19
C GLN A 181 -12.10 -7.92 16.69
N ILE A 182 -11.49 -8.93 16.04
CA ILE A 182 -11.76 -9.29 14.65
C ILE A 182 -13.23 -9.69 14.49
N PHE A 183 -13.76 -10.56 15.36
CA PHE A 183 -15.18 -10.93 15.34
C PHE A 183 -16.09 -9.71 15.50
N LYS A 184 -15.78 -8.81 16.45
CA LYS A 184 -16.55 -7.58 16.65
C LYS A 184 -16.52 -6.66 15.43
N SER A 185 -15.36 -6.52 14.79
CA SER A 185 -15.21 -5.72 13.57
C SER A 185 -16.03 -6.33 12.43
N CYS A 186 -15.83 -7.61 12.13
CA CYS A 186 -16.51 -8.31 11.03
C CYS A 186 -18.03 -8.33 11.19
N LEU A 187 -18.52 -8.51 12.41
CA LEU A 187 -19.96 -8.61 12.70
C LEU A 187 -20.63 -7.28 13.01
N ARG A 188 -19.90 -6.16 12.97
CA ARG A 188 -20.42 -4.84 13.33
C ARG A 188 -21.68 -4.46 12.56
N LYS A 189 -21.75 -4.84 11.29
CA LYS A 189 -22.86 -4.51 10.38
C LYS A 189 -23.86 -5.67 10.22
N SER A 190 -23.64 -6.78 10.93
CA SER A 190 -24.45 -7.99 10.79
C SER A 190 -25.38 -8.17 12.00
N PRO A 191 -26.65 -8.54 11.80
CA PRO A 191 -27.54 -8.86 12.91
C PRO A 191 -27.07 -10.15 13.58
N VAL A 192 -26.56 -10.04 14.82
CA VAL A 192 -26.10 -11.18 15.63
C VAL A 192 -27.11 -11.46 16.73
N SER A 193 -27.50 -12.71 16.89
CA SER A 193 -28.43 -13.11 17.94
C SER A 193 -27.79 -13.04 19.34
N LYS A 194 -28.58 -12.79 20.38
CA LYS A 194 -28.09 -12.58 21.76
C LYS A 194 -27.46 -13.82 22.40
N ASP A 195 -27.81 -14.99 21.88
CA ASP A 195 -27.30 -16.32 22.21
C ASP A 195 -25.91 -16.61 21.60
N VAL A 196 -25.41 -15.75 20.72
CA VAL A 196 -24.06 -15.88 20.16
C VAL A 196 -23.02 -15.26 21.09
N HIS A 197 -22.18 -16.10 21.69
CA HIS A 197 -21.09 -15.67 22.55
C HIS A 197 -19.77 -15.53 21.77
N LEU A 198 -19.47 -14.32 21.28
CA LEU A 198 -18.23 -14.04 20.53
C LEU A 198 -16.96 -14.37 21.32
N THR A 199 -16.97 -14.21 22.64
CA THR A 199 -15.83 -14.58 23.51
C THR A 199 -15.56 -16.08 23.50
N ALA A 200 -16.60 -16.91 23.43
CA ALA A 200 -16.43 -18.36 23.34
C ALA A 200 -15.89 -18.77 21.96
N LEU A 201 -16.37 -18.13 20.89
CA LEU A 201 -15.86 -18.32 19.53
C LEU A 201 -14.39 -17.92 19.43
N ALA A 202 -14.00 -16.76 19.98
CA ALA A 202 -12.63 -16.28 20.02
C ALA A 202 -11.68 -17.30 20.65
N LYS A 203 -12.07 -17.89 21.80
CA LYS A 203 -11.32 -18.97 22.47
C LYS A 203 -11.14 -20.21 21.60
N LEU A 204 -12.22 -20.65 20.96
CA LEU A 204 -12.20 -21.86 20.12
C LEU A 204 -11.40 -21.68 18.84
N THR A 205 -11.34 -20.45 18.31
CA THR A 205 -10.60 -20.11 17.09
C THR A 205 -9.23 -19.48 17.37
N GLY A 206 -8.72 -19.55 18.59
CA GLY A 206 -7.39 -19.04 18.93
C GLY A 206 -6.31 -19.67 18.05
N GLY A 207 -5.45 -18.85 17.44
CA GLY A 207 -4.36 -19.31 16.57
C GLY A 207 -4.72 -19.53 15.10
N PHE A 208 -6.00 -19.38 14.70
CA PHE A 208 -6.38 -19.35 13.28
C PHE A 208 -6.16 -17.95 12.69
N SER A 209 -5.66 -17.87 11.45
CA SER A 209 -5.55 -16.60 10.74
C SER A 209 -6.96 -16.02 10.49
N GLY A 210 -7.24 -14.89 11.15
CA GLY A 210 -8.59 -14.36 11.38
C GLY A 210 -9.42 -13.98 10.14
N PHE A 211 -8.86 -14.03 8.93
CA PHE A 211 -9.56 -13.69 7.70
C PHE A 211 -9.72 -14.84 6.70
N ALA A 212 -8.88 -15.88 6.75
CA ALA A 212 -8.89 -16.95 5.76
C ALA A 212 -9.66 -18.21 6.22
N ASN A 213 -9.78 -18.40 7.54
CA ASN A 213 -10.31 -19.63 8.15
C ASN A 213 -11.44 -19.34 9.15
N MET A 214 -12.33 -18.40 8.83
CA MET A 214 -13.58 -18.32 9.58
C MET A 214 -14.41 -19.57 9.27
N PRO A 215 -14.96 -20.28 10.28
CA PRO A 215 -15.86 -21.39 10.00
C PRO A 215 -17.05 -20.89 9.16
N VAL A 216 -17.31 -21.63 8.08
CA VAL A 216 -18.23 -21.39 6.96
C VAL A 216 -19.63 -20.88 7.39
N GLY A 217 -20.04 -21.10 8.64
CA GLY A 217 -21.29 -20.61 9.21
C GLY A 217 -21.41 -19.09 9.34
N LEU A 218 -20.30 -18.33 9.47
CA LEU A 218 -20.35 -16.86 9.54
C LEU A 218 -20.33 -16.18 8.16
N GLN A 219 -19.98 -16.94 7.13
CA GLN A 219 -19.96 -16.49 5.73
C GLN A 219 -21.37 -16.38 5.13
N ILE A 220 -22.40 -16.81 5.88
CA ILE A 220 -23.81 -16.85 5.46
C ILE A 220 -24.49 -15.46 5.59
N CYS A 221 -23.84 -14.47 6.20
CA CYS A 221 -24.42 -13.15 6.44
C CYS A 221 -23.91 -12.05 5.49
N HIS A 222 -23.25 -12.39 4.38
CA HIS A 222 -22.77 -11.40 3.40
C HIS A 222 -23.50 -11.46 2.07
#